data_AF-A0A1Y2C9A3-F1
#
_entry.id   AF-A0A1Y2C9A3-F1
#
_cell.length_a   1.000
_cell.length_b   1.000
_cell.length_c   1.000
_cell.angle_alpha   90.00
_cell.angle_beta   90.00
_cell.angle_gamma   90.00
#
_symmetry.space_group_name_H-M   'P 1'
#
loop_
_entity.id
_entity.type
_entity.pdbx_description
1 polymer ?
#
loop_
_entity_poly.entity_id
_entity_poly.type
_entity_poly.pdbx_seq_one_letter_code
_entity_poly.pdbx_strand_id
1 'polypeptide(L)'
;MDWSSASHFIIVSAVLTGTSVIGLIALTYFILYHEIYERNLRFTLHNIATSFNTLLFLMGVSLVFIYSTNILRYYMDPGSLSRKVTVLCQDLFISTFEICYCIFSFKRTSPVVELEAPLLVVQMGRVVRVVPFLFYLQVIPAVIELAIVNTGAVGYEKSLQLIEYILAAIAAVIVVTLDTVLLTTFIRFLRKTKQDENIKVDERFLIIVKYGVFVAGCAFTAVGFYSAFAITIKEGFLVTFLSLMSLIFWGLLAMKCSLFYEDVRRGILNQSNLERVLGKKELQEIKESSQKRLVSVRIEKGSLALSPSRISHNNRSAVSLANG
;
A
#
# COMPACT_ATOMS: atom_id res chain seq x y z
N MET A 1 33.35 16.48 -7.19
CA MET A 1 32.54 15.42 -6.53
C MET A 1 33.55 14.42 -6.00
N ASP A 2 33.58 14.20 -4.68
CA ASP A 2 34.58 13.32 -4.08
C ASP A 2 34.26 11.87 -4.45
N TRP A 3 35.17 11.20 -5.16
CA TRP A 3 34.99 9.81 -5.60
C TRP A 3 34.65 8.86 -4.44
N SER A 4 35.08 9.20 -3.23
CA SER A 4 34.70 8.48 -2.01
C SER A 4 33.19 8.59 -1.73
N SER A 5 32.55 9.76 -1.82
CA SER A 5 31.11 9.86 -1.49
C SER A 5 30.24 9.12 -2.51
N ALA A 6 30.62 9.18 -3.80
CA ALA A 6 29.90 8.51 -4.88
C ALA A 6 29.93 6.98 -4.73
N SER A 7 31.08 6.38 -4.37
CA SER A 7 31.18 4.92 -4.20
C SER A 7 30.33 4.43 -3.03
N HIS A 8 30.33 5.16 -1.90
CA HIS A 8 29.48 4.83 -0.76
C HIS A 8 27.99 4.90 -1.13
N PHE A 9 27.57 5.92 -1.87
CA PHE A 9 26.18 6.06 -2.30
C PHE A 9 25.73 4.89 -3.18
N ILE A 10 26.56 4.49 -4.15
CA ILE A 10 26.28 3.38 -5.06
C ILE A 10 26.17 2.06 -4.29
N ILE A 11 27.10 1.79 -3.37
CA ILE A 11 27.10 0.57 -2.54
C ILE A 11 25.83 0.51 -1.69
N VAL A 12 25.47 1.60 -1.01
CA VAL A 12 24.25 1.63 -0.19
C VAL A 12 23.01 1.42 -1.05
N SER A 13 22.92 2.09 -2.21
CA SER A 13 21.80 1.91 -3.14
C SER A 13 21.70 0.47 -3.64
N ALA A 14 22.82 -0.19 -3.94
CA ALA A 14 22.84 -1.59 -4.36
C ALA A 14 22.35 -2.54 -3.25
N VAL A 15 22.76 -2.31 -2.00
CA VAL A 15 22.26 -3.05 -0.84
C VAL A 15 20.76 -2.82 -0.64
N LEU A 16 20.28 -1.58 -0.79
CA LEU A 16 18.86 -1.25 -0.71
C LEU A 16 18.04 -1.90 -1.84
N THR A 17 18.58 -1.97 -3.06
CA THR A 17 17.97 -2.72 -4.17
C THR A 17 17.88 -4.20 -3.81
N GLY A 18 18.99 -4.83 -3.39
CA GLY A 18 19.02 -6.24 -3.05
C GLY A 18 18.05 -6.61 -1.92
N THR A 19 18.01 -5.80 -0.86
CA THR A 19 17.05 -6.01 0.24
C THR A 19 15.59 -5.84 -0.23
N SER A 20 15.30 -4.89 -1.12
CA SER A 20 13.95 -4.71 -1.66
C SER A 20 13.52 -5.89 -2.55
N VAL A 21 14.43 -6.45 -3.35
CA VAL A 21 14.19 -7.68 -4.13
C VAL A 21 13.90 -8.86 -3.21
N ILE A 22 14.69 -9.03 -2.13
CA ILE A 22 14.44 -10.07 -1.12
C ILE A 22 13.05 -9.87 -0.48
N GLY A 23 12.68 -8.64 -0.16
CA GLY A 23 11.36 -8.32 0.39
C GLY A 23 10.22 -8.64 -0.57
N LEU A 24 10.37 -8.40 -1.87
CA LEU A 24 9.39 -8.79 -2.90
C LEU A 24 9.26 -10.31 -3.05
N ILE A 25 10.39 -11.04 -3.02
CA ILE A 25 10.38 -12.51 -3.05
C ILE A 25 9.69 -13.05 -1.80
N ALA A 26 10.02 -12.51 -0.62
CA ALA A 26 9.38 -12.89 0.64
C ALA A 26 7.87 -12.60 0.63
N LEU A 27 7.45 -11.44 0.13
CA LEU A 27 6.02 -11.10 -0.02
C LEU A 27 5.30 -12.06 -0.97
N THR A 28 5.93 -12.37 -2.11
CA THR A 28 5.35 -13.27 -3.12
C THR A 28 5.21 -14.68 -2.56
N TYR A 29 6.27 -15.19 -1.91
CA TYR A 29 6.25 -16.47 -1.21
C TYR A 29 5.15 -16.51 -0.15
N PHE A 30 5.06 -15.45 0.68
CA PHE A 30 4.06 -15.34 1.73
C PHE A 30 2.62 -15.40 1.17
N ILE A 31 2.34 -14.68 0.09
CA ILE A 31 1.01 -14.69 -0.55
C ILE A 31 0.70 -16.07 -1.13
N LEU A 32 1.64 -16.67 -1.87
CA LEU A 32 1.40 -17.95 -2.54
C LEU A 32 1.28 -19.12 -1.55
N TYR A 33 2.17 -19.17 -0.55
CA TYR A 33 2.24 -20.28 0.40
C TYR A 33 1.26 -20.09 1.56
N HIS A 34 1.37 -19.00 2.32
CA HIS A 34 0.57 -18.82 3.54
C HIS A 34 -0.86 -18.37 3.23
N GLU A 35 -1.08 -17.44 2.30
CA GLU A 35 -2.46 -16.96 2.04
C GLU A 35 -3.28 -17.90 1.16
N ILE A 36 -2.66 -18.58 0.18
CA ILE A 36 -3.40 -19.38 -0.80
C ILE A 36 -3.31 -20.86 -0.49
N TYR A 37 -2.09 -21.40 -0.40
CA TYR A 37 -1.88 -22.84 -0.23
C TYR A 37 -2.38 -23.33 1.14
N GLU A 38 -1.92 -22.75 2.26
CA GLU A 38 -2.35 -23.17 3.61
C GLU A 38 -3.86 -22.99 3.86
N ARG A 39 -4.46 -21.96 3.27
CA ARG A 39 -5.91 -21.70 3.39
C ARG A 39 -6.76 -22.52 2.42
N ASN A 40 -6.15 -23.39 1.61
CA ASN A 40 -6.82 -24.18 0.56
C ASN A 40 -7.70 -23.31 -0.36
N LEU A 41 -7.26 -22.07 -0.64
CA LEU A 41 -7.97 -21.19 -1.55
C LEU A 41 -7.65 -21.56 -3.00
N ARG A 42 -8.62 -21.34 -3.90
CA ARG A 42 -8.36 -21.51 -5.33
C ARG A 42 -7.34 -20.47 -5.79
N PHE A 43 -6.39 -20.89 -6.63
CA PHE A 43 -5.46 -20.00 -7.34
C PHE A 43 -6.23 -19.13 -8.34
N THR A 44 -6.79 -18.02 -7.85
CA THR A 44 -7.45 -17.01 -8.68
C THR A 44 -6.74 -15.68 -8.46
N LEU A 45 -6.63 -14.87 -9.52
CA LEU A 45 -5.99 -13.55 -9.44
C LEU A 45 -6.67 -12.67 -8.37
N HIS A 46 -7.98 -12.82 -8.18
CA HIS A 46 -8.73 -12.12 -7.13
C HIS A 46 -8.25 -12.46 -5.71
N ASN A 47 -7.89 -13.73 -5.46
CA ASN A 47 -7.36 -14.15 -4.16
C ASN A 47 -5.90 -13.73 -3.94
N ILE A 48 -5.09 -13.69 -5.01
CA ILE A 48 -3.69 -13.21 -4.96
C ILE A 48 -3.66 -11.69 -4.76
N ALA A 49 -4.42 -10.96 -5.58
CA ALA A 49 -4.43 -9.51 -5.65
C ALA A 49 -5.42 -8.89 -4.66
N THR A 50 -5.34 -9.30 -3.39
CA THR A 50 -6.01 -8.53 -2.33
C THR A 50 -5.47 -7.10 -2.34
N SER A 51 -6.30 -6.12 -1.98
CA SER A 51 -5.86 -4.73 -2.05
C SER A 51 -4.60 -4.45 -1.23
N PHE A 52 -4.39 -5.13 -0.10
CA PHE A 52 -3.18 -4.99 0.69
C PHE A 52 -1.95 -5.58 -0.02
N ASN A 53 -2.11 -6.73 -0.68
CA ASN A 53 -1.05 -7.38 -1.46
C ASN A 53 -0.61 -6.52 -2.63
N THR A 54 -1.58 -6.02 -3.41
CA THR A 54 -1.28 -5.20 -4.58
C THR A 54 -0.55 -3.92 -4.20
N LEU A 55 -0.98 -3.24 -3.13
CA LEU A 55 -0.33 -2.01 -2.66
C LEU A 55 1.10 -2.28 -2.16
N LEU A 56 1.30 -3.30 -1.32
CA LEU A 56 2.64 -3.66 -0.84
C LEU A 56 3.57 -4.12 -1.95
N PHE A 57 3.06 -4.92 -2.89
CA PHE A 57 3.83 -5.37 -4.04
C PHE A 57 4.25 -4.18 -4.89
N LEU A 58 3.34 -3.25 -5.18
CA LEU A 58 3.63 -2.06 -5.97
C LEU A 58 4.62 -1.12 -5.25
N MET A 59 4.55 -0.99 -3.92
CA MET A 59 5.56 -0.29 -3.13
C MET A 59 6.94 -0.96 -3.26
N GLY A 60 7.02 -2.28 -3.12
CA GLY A 60 8.28 -3.02 -3.25
C GLY A 60 8.90 -2.90 -4.65
N VAL A 61 8.07 -3.00 -5.70
CA VAL A 61 8.50 -2.77 -7.09
C VAL A 61 9.02 -1.34 -7.26
N SER A 62 8.29 -0.36 -6.74
CA SER A 62 8.71 1.04 -6.80
C SER A 62 10.07 1.25 -6.14
N LEU A 63 10.32 0.67 -4.96
CA LEU A 63 11.63 0.74 -4.30
C LEU A 63 12.77 0.18 -5.14
N VAL A 64 12.57 -1.00 -5.76
CA VAL A 64 13.58 -1.60 -6.66
C VAL A 64 13.93 -0.64 -7.80
N PHE A 65 12.94 0.00 -8.41
CA PHE A 65 13.19 0.97 -9.47
C PHE A 65 13.81 2.28 -8.96
N ILE A 66 13.40 2.81 -7.81
CA ILE A 66 13.99 4.02 -7.20
C ILE A 66 15.50 3.81 -6.93
N TYR A 67 15.88 2.65 -6.40
CA TYR A 67 17.30 2.37 -6.12
C TYR A 67 18.09 2.04 -7.39
N SER A 68 17.49 1.32 -8.34
CA SER A 68 18.14 1.02 -9.62
C SER A 68 18.38 2.28 -10.46
N THR A 69 17.38 3.17 -10.54
CA THR A 69 17.51 4.47 -11.22
C THR A 69 18.55 5.36 -10.53
N ASN A 70 18.61 5.36 -9.19
CA ASN A 70 19.66 6.05 -8.46
C ASN A 70 21.06 5.55 -8.83
N ILE A 71 21.28 4.23 -8.92
CA ILE A 71 22.58 3.67 -9.33
C ILE A 71 22.92 4.10 -10.76
N LEU A 72 21.97 3.96 -11.70
CA LEU A 72 22.16 4.34 -13.10
C LEU A 72 22.53 5.82 -13.26
N ARG A 73 21.93 6.70 -12.45
CA ARG A 73 22.19 8.14 -12.48
C ARG A 73 23.66 8.51 -12.24
N TYR A 74 24.42 7.69 -11.50
CA TYR A 74 25.86 7.92 -11.27
C TYR A 74 26.74 7.56 -12.46
N TYR A 75 26.27 6.67 -13.33
CA TYR A 75 27.00 6.26 -14.53
C TYR A 75 26.66 7.12 -15.76
N MET A 76 25.74 8.07 -15.63
CA MET A 76 25.26 8.92 -16.72
C MET A 76 25.77 10.35 -16.61
N ASP A 77 26.13 10.93 -17.76
CA ASP A 77 26.59 12.32 -17.81
C ASP A 77 25.50 13.29 -17.31
N PRO A 78 25.85 14.33 -16.53
CA PRO A 78 24.91 15.29 -15.95
C PRO A 78 23.92 15.93 -16.94
N GLY A 79 24.36 16.19 -18.17
CA GLY A 79 23.53 16.79 -19.21
C GLY A 79 22.85 15.79 -20.15
N SER A 80 23.06 14.48 -19.97
CA SER A 80 22.55 13.48 -20.91
C SER A 80 21.03 13.32 -20.82
N LEU A 81 20.41 13.06 -21.97
CA LEU A 81 18.98 12.70 -22.05
C LEU A 81 18.67 11.49 -21.14
N SER A 82 19.55 10.50 -21.13
CA SER A 82 19.43 9.30 -20.30
C SER A 82 19.32 9.61 -18.81
N ARG A 83 20.10 10.58 -18.31
CA ARG A 83 20.02 11.00 -16.91
C ARG A 83 18.68 11.65 -16.59
N LYS A 84 18.18 12.53 -17.47
CA LYS A 84 16.89 13.20 -17.31
C LYS A 84 15.72 12.21 -17.33
N VAL A 85 15.76 11.21 -18.21
CA VAL A 85 14.80 10.08 -18.21
C VAL A 85 14.88 9.29 -16.90
N THR A 86 16.09 9.07 -16.38
CA THR A 86 16.29 8.33 -15.13
C THR A 86 15.72 9.09 -13.92
N VAL A 87 15.88 10.43 -13.87
CA VAL A 87 15.25 11.30 -12.86
C VAL A 87 13.73 11.24 -12.96
N LEU A 88 13.16 11.39 -14.15
CA LEU A 88 11.72 11.26 -14.39
C LEU A 88 11.17 9.91 -13.89
N CYS A 89 11.86 8.81 -14.23
CA CYS A 89 11.49 7.47 -13.74
C CYS A 89 11.55 7.40 -12.21
N GLN A 90 12.62 7.94 -11.60
CA GLN A 90 12.77 7.96 -10.15
C GLN A 90 11.60 8.69 -9.49
N ASP A 91 11.22 9.87 -9.96
CA ASP A 91 10.13 10.68 -9.40
C ASP A 91 8.77 10.00 -9.56
N LEU A 92 8.55 9.34 -10.70
CA LEU A 92 7.35 8.54 -10.94
C LEU A 92 7.22 7.40 -9.92
N PHE A 93 8.31 6.68 -9.64
CA PHE A 93 8.28 5.57 -8.68
C PHE A 93 8.23 6.05 -7.22
N ILE A 94 8.86 7.18 -6.87
CA ILE A 94 8.68 7.82 -5.55
C ILE A 94 7.21 8.16 -5.36
N SER A 95 6.61 8.87 -6.33
CA SER A 95 5.18 9.24 -6.28
C SER A 95 4.28 8.00 -6.15
N THR A 96 4.57 6.94 -6.92
CA THR A 96 3.83 5.68 -6.86
C THR A 96 3.92 5.03 -5.48
N PHE A 97 5.12 5.00 -4.89
CA PHE A 97 5.34 4.48 -3.55
C PHE A 97 4.50 5.25 -2.52
N GLU A 98 4.55 6.58 -2.54
CA GLU A 98 3.83 7.44 -1.61
C GLU A 98 2.30 7.35 -1.74
N ILE A 99 1.80 7.25 -2.97
CA ILE A 99 0.37 7.00 -3.26
C ILE A 99 -0.05 5.66 -2.65
N CYS A 100 0.72 4.60 -2.92
CA CYS A 100 0.44 3.28 -2.39
C CYS A 100 0.46 3.28 -0.86
N TYR A 101 1.43 3.96 -0.26
CA TYR A 101 1.56 4.13 1.18
C TYR A 101 0.32 4.83 1.78
N CYS A 102 -0.11 5.96 1.21
CA CYS A 102 -1.28 6.69 1.70
C CYS A 102 -2.56 5.83 1.64
N ILE A 103 -2.80 5.17 0.50
CA ILE A 103 -3.96 4.30 0.34
C ILE A 103 -3.88 3.12 1.31
N PHE A 104 -2.71 2.53 1.49
CA PHE A 104 -2.47 1.44 2.42
C PHE A 104 -2.76 1.88 3.88
N SER A 105 -2.21 3.03 4.30
CA SER A 105 -2.38 3.57 5.65
C SER A 105 -3.86 3.83 5.95
N PHE A 106 -4.60 4.40 5.00
CA PHE A 106 -6.04 4.61 5.11
C PHE A 106 -6.82 3.29 5.17
N LYS A 107 -6.61 2.35 4.23
CA LYS A 107 -7.34 1.07 4.21
C LYS A 107 -7.13 0.22 5.47
N ARG A 108 -5.94 0.31 6.08
CA ARG A 108 -5.63 -0.38 7.33
C ARG A 108 -6.42 0.18 8.50
N THR A 109 -6.57 1.49 8.57
CA THR A 109 -7.10 2.20 9.74
C THR A 109 -8.58 2.50 9.63
N SER A 110 -9.13 2.54 8.41
CA SER A 110 -10.53 2.89 8.17
C SER A 110 -11.52 2.06 8.99
N PRO A 111 -11.40 0.73 9.16
CA PRO A 111 -12.38 -0.02 9.94
C PRO A 111 -12.41 0.40 11.42
N VAL A 112 -11.29 0.89 11.95
CA VAL A 112 -11.19 1.31 13.35
C VAL A 112 -11.65 2.75 13.53
N VAL A 113 -11.26 3.61 12.59
CA VAL A 113 -11.74 5.00 12.56
C VAL A 113 -13.25 5.05 12.31
N GLU A 114 -13.82 4.10 11.58
CA GLU A 114 -15.26 4.01 11.33
C GLU A 114 -16.07 3.77 12.62
N LEU A 115 -15.50 3.02 13.57
CA LEU A 115 -16.13 2.76 14.87
C LEU A 115 -16.13 3.99 15.79
N GLU A 116 -15.12 4.84 15.70
CA GLU A 116 -14.97 6.01 16.59
C GLU A 116 -15.44 7.33 15.99
N ALA A 117 -15.16 7.54 14.70
CA ALA A 117 -15.36 8.79 14.00
C ALA A 117 -15.73 8.54 12.52
N PRO A 118 -16.96 8.06 12.24
CA PRO A 118 -17.38 7.70 10.87
C PRO A 118 -17.30 8.88 9.89
N LEU A 119 -17.58 10.11 10.36
CA LEU A 119 -17.42 11.33 9.55
C LEU A 119 -15.98 11.56 9.10
N LEU A 120 -15.00 11.22 9.95
CA LEU A 120 -13.59 11.35 9.62
C LEU A 120 -13.19 10.36 8.51
N VAL A 121 -13.70 9.12 8.54
CA VAL A 121 -13.46 8.14 7.46
C VAL A 121 -13.95 8.67 6.11
N VAL A 122 -15.13 9.29 6.06
CA VAL A 122 -15.67 9.86 4.82
C VAL A 122 -14.78 11.00 4.31
N GLN A 123 -14.34 11.90 5.19
CA GLN A 123 -13.45 13.01 4.82
C GLN A 123 -12.10 12.50 4.32
N MET A 124 -11.47 11.59 5.06
CA MET A 124 -10.20 10.98 4.69
C MET A 124 -10.30 10.18 3.39
N GLY A 125 -11.40 9.46 3.18
CA GLY A 125 -11.66 8.75 1.93
C GLY A 125 -11.75 9.70 0.72
N ARG A 126 -12.28 10.92 0.90
CA ARG A 126 -12.25 11.95 -0.15
C ARG A 126 -10.82 12.43 -0.42
N VAL A 127 -10.03 12.69 0.62
CA VAL A 127 -8.62 13.10 0.49
C VAL A 127 -7.81 12.03 -0.24
N VAL A 128 -7.91 10.77 0.19
CA VAL A 128 -7.17 9.63 -0.39
C VAL A 128 -7.55 9.39 -1.86
N ARG A 129 -8.76 9.75 -2.28
CA ARG A 129 -9.16 9.69 -3.70
C ARG A 129 -8.43 10.72 -4.57
N VAL A 130 -8.04 11.85 -3.98
CA VAL A 130 -7.35 12.95 -4.68
C VAL A 130 -5.82 12.80 -4.63
N VAL A 131 -5.30 12.01 -3.68
CA VAL A 131 -3.86 11.73 -3.51
C VAL A 131 -3.14 11.38 -4.81
N PRO A 132 -3.61 10.48 -5.70
CA PRO A 132 -2.88 10.16 -6.92
C PRO A 132 -2.58 11.39 -7.79
N PHE A 133 -3.56 12.30 -7.91
CA PHE A 133 -3.38 13.52 -8.69
C PHE A 133 -2.37 14.46 -8.05
N LEU A 134 -2.47 14.67 -6.74
CA LEU A 134 -1.57 15.58 -6.01
C LEU A 134 -0.12 15.10 -6.04
N PHE A 135 0.11 13.80 -5.89
CA PHE A 135 1.46 13.25 -5.80
C PHE A 135 2.11 13.19 -7.18
N TYR A 136 1.37 12.91 -8.25
CA TYR A 136 1.93 13.00 -9.61
C TYR A 136 2.22 14.44 -10.07
N LEU A 137 1.76 15.48 -9.37
CA LEU A 137 2.17 16.86 -9.69
C LEU A 137 3.70 17.04 -9.58
N GLN A 138 4.34 16.35 -8.63
CA GLN A 138 5.80 16.45 -8.45
C GLN A 138 6.61 15.88 -9.62
N VAL A 139 5.98 15.08 -10.49
CA VAL A 139 6.61 14.52 -11.70
C VAL A 139 6.59 15.52 -12.86
N ILE A 140 5.69 16.52 -12.82
CA ILE A 140 5.51 17.48 -13.92
C ILE A 140 6.80 18.28 -14.22
N PRO A 141 7.56 18.81 -13.24
CA PRO A 141 8.81 19.50 -13.52
C PRO A 141 9.81 18.65 -14.32
N ALA A 142 9.97 17.37 -13.98
CA ALA A 142 10.85 16.45 -14.71
C ALA A 142 10.35 16.18 -16.15
N VAL A 143 9.04 16.10 -16.37
CA VAL A 143 8.45 15.99 -17.72
C VAL A 143 8.74 17.25 -18.54
N ILE A 144 8.56 18.43 -17.95
CA ILE A 144 8.86 19.71 -18.60
C ILE A 144 10.35 19.80 -18.92
N GLU A 145 11.21 19.43 -17.98
CA GLU A 145 12.66 19.44 -18.18
C GLU A 145 13.04 18.56 -19.37
N LEU A 146 12.49 17.34 -19.45
CA LEU A 146 12.71 16.41 -20.56
C LEU A 146 12.24 16.97 -21.90
N ALA A 147 11.08 17.63 -21.94
CA ALA A 147 10.54 18.25 -23.14
C ALA A 147 11.41 19.41 -23.65
N ILE A 148 11.98 20.21 -22.73
CA ILE A 148 12.79 21.37 -23.06
C ILE A 148 14.17 20.99 -23.60
N VAL A 149 14.74 19.83 -23.22
CA VAL A 149 16.05 19.35 -23.72
C VAL A 149 16.16 19.45 -25.24
N ASN A 150 15.09 19.08 -25.94
CA ASN A 150 15.06 19.07 -27.41
C ASN A 150 14.97 20.48 -28.02
N THR A 151 14.59 21.49 -27.25
CA THR A 151 14.41 22.87 -27.71
C THR A 151 15.65 23.74 -27.53
N GLY A 152 16.65 23.28 -26.77
CA GLY A 152 17.87 24.04 -26.49
C GLY A 152 17.70 25.25 -25.57
N ALA A 153 16.55 25.41 -24.90
CA ALA A 153 16.34 26.54 -23.98
C ALA A 153 17.13 26.32 -22.68
N VAL A 154 18.18 27.13 -22.49
CA VAL A 154 19.05 27.10 -21.31
C VAL A 154 18.51 28.07 -20.24
N GLY A 155 18.56 27.69 -18.96
CA GLY A 155 18.34 28.60 -17.84
C GLY A 155 17.17 28.28 -16.90
N TYR A 156 16.27 27.36 -17.26
CA TYR A 156 15.10 27.01 -16.45
C TYR A 156 15.34 25.87 -15.44
N GLU A 157 16.44 25.11 -15.58
CA GLU A 157 16.71 23.89 -14.81
C GLU A 157 16.65 24.09 -13.29
N LYS A 158 17.28 25.17 -12.79
CA LYS A 158 17.26 25.49 -11.35
C LYS A 158 15.85 25.81 -10.82
N SER A 159 15.02 26.46 -11.64
CA SER A 159 13.66 26.83 -11.23
C SER A 159 12.75 25.61 -11.22
N LEU A 160 12.88 24.72 -12.22
CA LEU A 160 12.14 23.45 -12.28
C LEU A 160 12.52 22.54 -11.11
N GLN A 161 13.80 22.42 -10.80
CA GLN A 161 14.30 21.66 -9.65
C GLN A 161 13.77 22.21 -8.32
N LEU A 162 13.70 23.53 -8.16
CA LEU A 162 13.11 24.15 -6.96
C LEU A 162 11.61 23.82 -6.84
N ILE A 163 10.87 23.89 -7.95
CA ILE A 163 9.45 23.55 -7.99
C ILE A 163 9.24 22.07 -7.63
N GLU A 164 10.07 21.17 -8.16
CA GLU A 164 10.07 19.74 -7.83
C GLU A 164 10.22 19.52 -6.31
N TYR A 165 11.22 20.15 -5.68
CA TYR A 165 11.44 20.04 -4.23
C TYR A 165 10.28 20.60 -3.41
N ILE A 166 9.65 21.70 -3.84
CA ILE A 166 8.47 22.25 -3.18
C ILE A 166 7.29 21.28 -3.27
N LEU A 167 7.03 20.72 -4.46
CA LEU A 167 5.93 19.77 -4.67
C LEU A 167 6.14 18.48 -3.87
N ALA A 168 7.37 17.96 -3.84
CA ALA A 168 7.74 16.81 -3.01
C ALA A 168 7.61 17.09 -1.51
N ALA A 169 7.99 18.29 -1.05
CA ALA A 169 7.80 18.68 0.34
C ALA A 169 6.30 18.75 0.70
N ILE A 170 5.44 19.25 -0.20
CA ILE A 170 3.99 19.27 -0.01
C ILE A 170 3.43 17.84 0.08
N ALA A 171 3.85 16.95 -0.84
CA ALA A 171 3.45 15.54 -0.82
C ALA A 171 3.83 14.88 0.52
N ALA A 172 5.07 15.07 0.98
CA ALA A 172 5.58 14.60 2.25
C ALA A 172 4.76 15.11 3.45
N VAL A 173 4.40 16.40 3.48
CA VAL A 173 3.54 16.99 4.51
C VAL A 173 2.15 16.36 4.52
N ILE A 174 1.57 16.08 3.34
CA ILE A 174 0.28 15.40 3.23
C ILE A 174 0.35 13.99 3.83
N VAL A 175 1.39 13.21 3.48
CA VAL A 175 1.60 11.84 4.02
C VAL A 175 1.64 11.87 5.54
N VAL A 176 2.49 12.73 6.10
CA VAL A 176 2.71 12.83 7.54
C VAL A 176 1.47 13.34 8.27
N THR A 177 0.75 14.30 7.69
CA THR A 177 -0.51 14.80 8.26
C THR A 177 -1.56 13.69 8.32
N LEU A 178 -1.70 12.92 7.23
CA LEU A 178 -2.62 11.80 7.18
C LEU A 178 -2.28 10.75 8.24
N ASP A 179 -1.01 10.36 8.37
CA ASP A 179 -0.59 9.42 9.42
C ASP A 179 -0.81 9.96 10.83
N THR A 180 -0.60 11.26 11.04
CA THR A 180 -0.84 11.91 12.34
C THR A 180 -2.31 11.81 12.72
N VAL A 181 -3.22 12.13 11.79
CA VAL A 181 -4.67 12.05 12.01
C VAL A 181 -5.09 10.61 12.30
N LEU A 182 -4.60 9.65 11.51
CA LEU A 182 -4.89 8.23 11.69
C LEU A 182 -4.38 7.70 13.03
N LEU A 183 -3.11 7.96 13.34
CA LEU A 183 -2.48 7.48 14.56
C LEU A 183 -3.13 8.10 15.80
N THR A 184 -3.45 9.40 15.75
CA THR A 184 -4.14 10.08 16.86
C THR A 184 -5.52 9.47 17.09
N THR A 185 -6.27 9.21 16.03
CA THR A 185 -7.60 8.59 16.14
C THR A 185 -7.49 7.17 16.69
N PHE A 186 -6.49 6.41 16.24
CA PHE A 186 -6.22 5.07 16.72
C PHE A 186 -5.82 5.02 18.20
N ILE A 187 -4.98 5.96 18.65
CA ILE A 187 -4.61 6.08 20.07
C ILE A 187 -5.82 6.47 20.92
N ARG A 188 -6.68 7.37 20.43
CA ARG A 188 -7.92 7.75 21.12
C ARG A 188 -8.86 6.56 21.29
N PHE A 189 -9.05 5.76 20.24
CA PHE A 189 -9.82 4.52 20.29
C PHE A 189 -9.31 3.60 21.41
N LEU A 190 -8.01 3.31 21.44
CA LEU A 190 -7.45 2.42 22.45
C LEU A 190 -7.56 2.94 23.88
N ARG A 191 -7.42 4.24 24.08
CA ARG A 191 -7.60 4.84 25.40
C ARG A 191 -9.03 4.66 25.90
N LYS A 192 -10.01 4.82 25.01
CA LYS A 192 -11.42 4.61 25.31
C LYS A 192 -11.72 3.14 25.60
N THR A 193 -11.25 2.20 24.78
CA THR A 193 -11.45 0.76 25.04
C THR A 193 -10.77 0.29 26.33
N LYS A 194 -9.64 0.90 26.72
CA LYS A 194 -8.93 0.53 27.96
C LYS A 194 -9.65 0.98 29.23
N GLN A 195 -10.50 2.01 29.15
CA GLN A 195 -11.28 2.48 30.30
C GLN A 195 -12.44 1.54 30.65
N ASP A 196 -12.92 0.75 29.68
CA ASP A 196 -13.86 -0.34 29.93
C ASP A 196 -13.08 -1.58 30.40
N GLU A 197 -12.91 -1.74 31.72
CA GLU A 197 -12.17 -2.87 32.33
C GLU A 197 -12.70 -4.26 31.92
N ASN A 198 -13.95 -4.32 31.44
CA ASN A 198 -14.59 -5.56 31.01
C ASN A 198 -14.29 -5.94 29.54
N ILE A 199 -13.71 -5.03 28.73
CA ILE A 199 -13.46 -5.27 27.30
C ILE A 199 -11.99 -5.65 27.09
N LYS A 200 -11.76 -6.93 26.75
CA LYS A 200 -10.42 -7.37 26.30
C LYS A 200 -10.07 -6.68 25.00
N VAL A 201 -8.98 -5.89 25.01
CA VAL A 201 -8.45 -5.25 23.80
C VAL A 201 -8.03 -6.33 22.82
N ASP A 202 -8.53 -6.23 21.59
CA ASP A 202 -8.21 -7.15 20.51
C ASP A 202 -6.71 -7.05 20.14
N GLU A 203 -5.98 -8.18 20.26
CA GLU A 203 -4.53 -8.29 19.95
C GLU A 203 -4.17 -7.78 18.55
N ARG A 204 -5.07 -7.90 17.58
CA ARG A 204 -4.91 -7.41 16.20
C ARG A 204 -4.73 -5.89 16.18
N PHE A 205 -5.47 -5.17 17.01
CA PHE A 205 -5.31 -3.70 17.10
C PHE A 205 -3.96 -3.35 17.68
N LEU A 206 -3.47 -4.07 18.69
CA LEU A 206 -2.14 -3.83 19.28
C LEU A 206 -1.01 -4.03 18.25
N ILE A 207 -1.12 -5.07 17.40
CA ILE A 207 -0.19 -5.28 16.28
C ILE A 207 -0.21 -4.07 15.35
N ILE A 208 -1.39 -3.60 14.95
CA ILE A 208 -1.55 -2.43 14.07
C ILE A 208 -0.94 -1.17 14.71
N VAL A 209 -1.11 -0.92 16.02
CA VAL A 209 -0.49 0.25 16.69
C VAL A 209 1.01 0.14 16.59
N LYS A 210 1.56 -1.01 16.99
CA LYS A 210 2.99 -1.20 17.21
C LYS A 210 3.75 -0.91 15.92
N TYR A 211 3.32 -1.54 14.84
CA TYR A 211 3.91 -1.30 13.52
C TYR A 211 3.50 0.06 12.94
N GLY A 212 2.29 0.55 13.22
CA GLY A 212 1.83 1.87 12.80
C GLY A 212 2.67 3.02 13.37
N VAL A 213 2.98 3.00 14.66
CA VAL A 213 3.84 3.98 15.33
C VAL A 213 5.27 3.93 14.77
N PHE A 214 5.82 2.72 14.59
CA PHE A 214 7.15 2.54 14.01
C PHE A 214 7.23 3.15 12.60
N VAL A 215 6.29 2.78 11.73
CA VAL A 215 6.24 3.25 10.34
C VAL A 215 5.99 4.76 10.26
N ALA A 216 5.08 5.30 11.07
CA ALA A 216 4.88 6.74 11.15
C ALA A 216 6.15 7.46 11.60
N GLY A 217 6.83 6.97 12.63
CA GLY A 217 8.12 7.52 13.09
C GLY A 217 9.18 7.53 11.99
N CYS A 218 9.29 6.44 11.22
CA CYS A 218 10.15 6.40 10.04
C CYS A 218 9.75 7.44 8.98
N ALA A 219 8.45 7.60 8.71
CA ALA A 219 7.95 8.59 7.74
C ALA A 219 8.26 10.02 8.18
N PHE A 220 7.98 10.40 9.43
CA PHE A 220 8.35 11.71 9.98
C PHE A 220 9.86 11.98 9.86
N THR A 221 10.68 10.99 10.22
CA THR A 221 12.13 11.09 10.13
C THR A 221 12.59 11.23 8.68
N ALA A 222 11.95 10.50 7.76
CA ALA A 222 12.24 10.57 6.33
C ALA A 222 11.96 11.97 5.78
N VAL A 223 10.83 12.57 6.13
CA VAL A 223 10.50 13.96 5.73
C VAL A 223 11.53 14.95 6.26
N GLY A 224 11.99 14.78 7.50
CA GLY A 224 13.07 15.60 8.07
C GLY A 224 14.37 15.50 7.28
N PHE A 225 14.81 14.29 6.94
CA PHE A 225 16.02 14.08 6.13
C PHE A 225 15.87 14.56 4.69
N TYR A 226 14.70 14.40 4.07
CA TYR A 226 14.43 14.93 2.74
C TYR A 226 14.47 16.47 2.74
N SER A 227 13.87 17.10 3.75
CA SER A 227 13.91 18.56 3.90
C SER A 227 15.35 19.07 4.11
N ALA A 228 16.14 18.39 4.93
CA ALA A 228 17.55 18.69 5.11
C ALA A 228 18.35 18.54 3.81
N PHE A 229 18.07 17.48 3.03
CA PHE A 229 18.65 17.29 1.71
C PHE A 229 18.30 18.44 0.75
N ALA A 230 17.03 18.85 0.69
CA ALA A 230 16.59 19.93 -0.19
C ALA A 230 17.29 21.27 0.12
N ILE A 231 17.64 21.52 1.39
CA ILE A 231 18.33 22.74 1.82
C ILE A 231 19.85 22.65 1.60
N THR A 232 20.48 21.54 1.98
CA THR A 232 21.96 21.46 2.01
C THR A 232 22.56 20.77 0.78
N ILE A 233 21.75 20.06 -0.01
CA ILE A 233 22.15 19.26 -1.19
C ILE A 233 23.23 18.23 -0.82
N LYS A 234 23.18 17.70 0.41
CA LYS A 234 24.14 16.69 0.88
C LYS A 234 23.58 15.29 0.64
N GLU A 235 24.25 14.51 -0.21
CA GLU A 235 23.80 13.18 -0.61
C GLU A 235 23.53 12.22 0.57
N GLY A 236 24.28 12.37 1.67
CA GLY A 236 24.07 11.56 2.87
C GLY A 236 22.64 11.64 3.42
N PHE A 237 22.00 12.82 3.39
CA PHE A 237 20.62 12.98 3.82
C PHE A 237 19.63 12.28 2.88
N LEU A 238 19.88 12.30 1.56
CA LEU A 238 19.09 11.57 0.59
C LEU A 238 19.20 10.05 0.81
N VAL A 239 20.40 9.53 1.05
CA VAL A 239 20.62 8.11 1.37
C VAL A 239 19.83 7.70 2.62
N THR A 240 19.84 8.53 3.66
CA THR A 240 19.08 8.25 4.89
C THR A 240 17.57 8.25 4.63
N PHE A 241 17.06 9.23 3.87
CA PHE A 241 15.66 9.26 3.43
C PHE A 241 15.27 7.97 2.69
N LEU A 242 16.05 7.58 1.70
CA LEU A 242 15.86 6.35 0.93
C LEU A 242 15.90 5.10 1.82
N SER A 243 16.83 5.03 2.78
CA SER A 243 16.90 3.93 3.74
C SER A 243 15.64 3.85 4.62
N LEU A 244 15.09 4.99 5.03
CA LEU A 244 13.86 5.05 5.82
C LEU A 244 12.64 4.61 5.01
N MET A 245 12.58 4.92 3.71
CA MET A 245 11.55 4.38 2.80
C MET A 245 11.58 2.85 2.74
N SER A 246 12.78 2.25 2.70
CA SER A 246 12.95 0.79 2.81
C SER A 246 12.42 0.26 4.15
N LEU A 247 12.75 0.91 5.27
CA LEU A 247 12.28 0.52 6.60
C LEU A 247 10.75 0.62 6.73
N ILE A 248 10.12 1.60 6.11
CA ILE A 248 8.65 1.71 6.01
C ILE A 248 8.09 0.47 5.33
N PHE A 249 8.61 0.10 4.15
CA PHE A 249 8.16 -1.10 3.43
C PHE A 249 8.32 -2.37 4.26
N TRP A 250 9.49 -2.58 4.89
CA TRP A 250 9.72 -3.73 5.77
C TRP A 250 8.82 -3.74 7.00
N GLY A 251 8.55 -2.57 7.60
CA GLY A 251 7.63 -2.43 8.72
C GLY A 251 6.20 -2.82 8.35
N LEU A 252 5.74 -2.43 7.16
CA LEU A 252 4.42 -2.80 6.66
C LEU A 252 4.34 -4.27 6.26
N LEU A 253 5.40 -4.84 5.68
CA LEU A 253 5.51 -6.28 5.41
C LEU A 253 5.44 -7.08 6.72
N ALA A 254 6.23 -6.71 7.73
CA ALA A 254 6.24 -7.36 9.03
C ALA A 254 4.86 -7.30 9.71
N MET A 255 4.20 -6.15 9.66
CA MET A 255 2.83 -5.99 10.15
C MET A 255 1.86 -6.95 9.44
N LYS A 256 1.96 -7.08 8.12
CA LYS A 256 1.11 -8.01 7.35
C LYS A 256 1.32 -9.46 7.80
N CYS A 257 2.58 -9.88 7.96
CA CYS A 257 2.91 -11.22 8.46
C CYS A 257 2.34 -11.44 9.87
N SER A 258 2.53 -10.48 10.79
CA SER A 258 2.00 -10.59 12.16
C SER A 258 0.48 -10.66 12.21
N LEU A 259 -0.21 -9.87 11.37
CA LEU A 259 -1.68 -9.91 11.27
C LEU A 259 -2.17 -11.27 10.79
N PHE A 260 -1.51 -11.88 9.82
CA PHE A 260 -1.86 -13.21 9.34
C PHE A 260 -1.68 -14.28 10.41
N TYR A 261 -0.55 -14.28 11.11
CA TYR A 261 -0.31 -15.26 12.18
C TYR A 261 -1.32 -15.14 13.31
N GLU A 262 -1.73 -13.91 13.65
CA GLU A 262 -2.78 -13.68 14.63
C GLU A 262 -4.15 -14.17 14.14
N ASP A 263 -4.49 -13.95 12.86
CA ASP A 263 -5.71 -14.49 12.26
C ASP A 263 -5.73 -16.04 12.29
N VAL A 264 -4.60 -16.69 11.99
CA VAL A 264 -4.45 -18.15 12.07
C VAL A 264 -4.61 -18.64 13.52
N ARG A 265 -3.92 -18.01 14.47
CA ARG A 265 -3.99 -18.34 15.90
C ARG A 265 -5.42 -18.22 16.43
N ARG A 266 -6.14 -17.17 16.06
CA ARG A 266 -7.56 -17.00 16.39
C ARG A 266 -8.45 -18.07 15.79
N GLY A 267 -8.19 -18.44 14.54
CA GLY A 267 -8.90 -19.55 13.89
C GLY A 267 -8.78 -20.85 14.71
N ILE A 268 -7.58 -21.17 15.18
CA ILE A 268 -7.31 -22.35 16.01
C ILE A 268 -8.01 -22.25 17.37
N LEU A 269 -7.91 -21.11 18.06
CA LEU A 269 -8.56 -20.89 19.36
C LEU A 269 -10.09 -20.95 19.27
N ASN A 270 -10.68 -20.40 18.21
CA ASN A 270 -12.12 -20.47 17.99
C ASN A 270 -12.54 -21.92 17.73
N GLN A 271 -11.76 -22.67 16.95
CA GLN A 271 -12.02 -24.08 16.72
C GLN A 271 -11.92 -24.90 18.02
N SER A 272 -10.90 -24.69 18.85
CA SER A 272 -10.76 -25.44 20.11
C SER A 272 -11.88 -25.12 21.11
N ASN A 273 -12.31 -23.85 21.18
CA ASN A 273 -13.46 -23.45 21.99
C ASN A 273 -14.77 -24.09 21.49
N LEU A 274 -14.99 -24.13 20.17
CA LEU A 274 -16.12 -24.82 19.56
C LEU A 274 -16.09 -26.33 19.85
N GLU A 275 -14.93 -26.98 19.74
CA GLU A 275 -14.74 -28.39 20.08
C GLU A 275 -15.03 -28.68 21.55
N ARG A 276 -14.72 -27.74 22.45
CA ARG A 276 -15.02 -27.87 23.89
C ARG A 276 -16.50 -27.72 24.20
N VAL A 277 -17.21 -26.85 23.49
CA VAL A 277 -18.63 -26.55 23.75
C VAL A 277 -19.57 -27.57 23.11
N LEU A 278 -19.33 -27.94 21.85
CA LEU A 278 -20.19 -28.85 21.08
C LEU A 278 -19.73 -30.32 21.16
N GLY A 279 -18.47 -30.55 21.56
CA GLY A 279 -17.84 -31.85 21.39
C GLY A 279 -17.35 -32.08 19.95
N LYS A 280 -16.33 -32.93 19.80
CA LYS A 280 -15.64 -33.15 18.51
C LYS A 280 -16.55 -33.72 17.42
N LYS A 281 -17.47 -34.61 17.78
CA LYS A 281 -18.36 -35.29 16.82
C LYS A 281 -19.37 -34.33 16.20
N GLU A 282 -20.08 -33.57 17.02
CA GLU A 282 -21.07 -32.60 16.55
C GLU A 282 -20.42 -31.51 15.68
N LEU A 283 -19.23 -31.03 16.07
CA LEU A 283 -18.52 -30.03 15.27
C LEU A 283 -18.12 -30.59 13.89
N GLN A 284 -17.70 -31.85 13.83
CA GLN A 284 -17.36 -32.51 12.58
C GLN A 284 -18.60 -32.69 11.69
N GLU A 285 -19.73 -33.11 12.26
CA GLU A 285 -21.02 -33.20 11.54
C GLU A 285 -21.50 -31.83 11.03
N ILE A 286 -21.32 -30.76 11.80
CA ILE A 286 -21.64 -29.39 11.38
C ILE A 286 -20.72 -28.93 10.24
N LYS A 287 -19.42 -29.25 10.30
CA LYS A 287 -18.47 -28.94 9.23
C LYS A 287 -18.83 -29.68 7.94
N GLU A 288 -19.10 -30.98 8.03
CA GLU A 288 -19.47 -31.80 6.88
C GLU A 288 -20.80 -31.36 6.26
N SER A 289 -21.81 -31.06 7.09
CA SER A 289 -23.11 -30.58 6.61
C SER A 289 -23.02 -29.19 5.98
N SER A 290 -22.20 -28.29 6.55
CA SER A 290 -21.92 -26.97 5.97
C SER A 290 -21.19 -27.06 4.63
N GLN A 291 -20.21 -27.96 4.54
CA GLN A 291 -19.47 -28.20 3.29
C GLN A 291 -20.39 -28.80 2.21
N LYS A 292 -21.24 -29.76 2.56
CA LYS A 292 -22.25 -30.32 1.65
C LYS A 292 -23.24 -29.25 1.16
N ARG A 293 -23.74 -28.39 2.06
CA ARG A 293 -24.60 -27.24 1.68
C ARG A 293 -23.90 -26.30 0.69
N LEU A 294 -22.65 -25.92 0.94
CA LEU A 294 -21.89 -25.04 0.04
C LEU A 294 -21.71 -25.66 -1.35
N VAL A 295 -21.45 -26.96 -1.43
CA VAL A 295 -21.35 -27.68 -2.72
C VAL A 295 -22.70 -27.69 -3.45
N SER A 296 -23.80 -27.98 -2.75
CA SER A 296 -25.15 -28.00 -3.36
C SER A 296 -25.57 -26.64 -3.93
N VAL A 297 -25.38 -25.55 -3.19
CA VAL A 297 -25.67 -24.18 -3.65
C VAL A 297 -24.81 -23.80 -4.87
N ARG A 298 -23.58 -24.31 -4.94
CA ARG A 298 -22.69 -24.06 -6.09
C ARG A 298 -23.14 -24.79 -7.34
N ILE A 299 -23.62 -26.03 -7.21
CA ILE A 299 -24.16 -26.81 -8.34
C ILE A 299 -25.42 -26.12 -8.89
N GLU A 300 -26.31 -25.67 -8.01
CA GLU A 300 -27.55 -24.97 -8.39
C GLU A 300 -27.27 -23.63 -9.09
N LYS A 301 -26.31 -22.83 -8.61
CA LYS A 301 -25.89 -21.60 -9.30
C LYS A 301 -25.20 -21.89 -10.63
N GLY A 302 -24.43 -22.98 -10.72
CA GLY A 302 -23.79 -23.41 -11.96
C GLY A 302 -24.79 -23.88 -13.02
N SER A 303 -25.83 -24.61 -12.62
CA SER A 303 -26.89 -25.08 -13.53
C SER A 303 -27.77 -23.93 -14.02
N LEU A 304 -28.06 -22.93 -13.17
CA LEU A 304 -28.78 -21.72 -13.57
C LEU A 304 -27.97 -20.86 -14.57
N ALA A 305 -26.64 -20.80 -14.43
CA ALA A 305 -25.79 -20.08 -15.38
C ALA A 305 -25.65 -20.78 -16.75
N LEU A 306 -25.91 -22.09 -16.81
CA LEU A 306 -25.85 -22.90 -18.04
C LEU A 306 -27.23 -23.12 -18.68
N SER A 307 -28.32 -22.64 -18.07
CA SER A 307 -29.62 -22.64 -18.73
C SER A 307 -29.61 -21.55 -19.81
N PRO A 308 -29.58 -21.89 -21.10
CA PRO A 308 -29.56 -20.90 -22.15
C PRO A 308 -30.90 -20.17 -22.11
N SER A 309 -30.82 -18.86 -21.85
CA SER A 309 -31.79 -17.83 -22.16
C SER A 309 -32.92 -18.29 -23.10
N ARG A 310 -34.01 -18.83 -22.52
CA ARG A 310 -35.34 -18.64 -23.08
C ARG A 310 -35.69 -17.16 -22.83
N ILE A 311 -35.08 -16.29 -23.63
CA ILE A 311 -35.64 -14.96 -23.89
C ILE A 311 -36.93 -15.24 -24.65
N SER A 312 -38.02 -15.36 -23.89
CA SER A 312 -39.36 -15.36 -24.44
C SER A 312 -39.60 -13.98 -25.04
N HIS A 313 -39.79 -13.98 -26.35
CA HIS A 313 -40.63 -13.03 -27.06
C HIS A 313 -41.94 -12.82 -26.29
N ASN A 314 -42.04 -11.81 -25.44
CA ASN A 314 -43.33 -11.30 -24.98
C ASN A 314 -43.19 -9.89 -24.40
N ASN A 315 -43.06 -8.89 -25.27
CA ASN A 315 -43.44 -7.50 -24.96
C ASN A 315 -43.48 -6.69 -26.27
N ARG A 316 -44.55 -6.91 -27.05
CA ARG A 316 -44.92 -6.10 -28.21
C ARG A 316 -46.44 -5.92 -28.26
N SER A 317 -47.05 -5.45 -27.17
CA SER A 317 -48.49 -5.13 -27.16
C SER A 317 -48.93 -4.33 -25.92
N ALA A 318 -48.27 -3.20 -25.63
CA ALA A 318 -48.75 -2.26 -24.62
C ALA A 318 -48.35 -0.79 -24.88
N VAL A 319 -48.27 -0.37 -26.15
CA VAL A 319 -48.15 1.06 -26.51
C VAL A 319 -49.25 1.39 -27.53
N SER A 320 -50.48 1.42 -27.03
CA SER A 320 -51.59 2.13 -27.65
C SER A 320 -52.57 2.40 -26.51
N LEU A 321 -53.06 3.64 -26.36
CA LEU A 321 -53.93 4.17 -25.29
C LEU A 321 -53.21 4.92 -24.16
N ALA A 322 -52.60 6.06 -24.50
CA ALA A 322 -52.54 7.23 -23.63
C ALA A 322 -52.13 8.47 -24.44
N ASN A 323 -53.03 8.95 -25.30
CA ASN A 323 -53.05 10.33 -25.78
C ASN A 323 -54.51 10.77 -25.75
N GLY A 324 -54.86 11.43 -24.65
CA GLY A 324 -56.07 12.18 -24.39
C GLY A 324 -55.69 13.30 -23.45
#